data_AF-A0A7C5JN13-F1
#
_entry.id   AF-A0A7C5JN13-F1
#
_cell.length_a   1.000
_cell.length_b   1.000
_cell.length_c   1.000
_cell.angle_alpha   90.00
_cell.angle_beta   90.00
_cell.angle_gamma   90.00
#
_symmetry.space_group_name_H-M   'P 1'
#
loop_
_entity.id
_entity.type
_entity.pdbx_description
1 polymer ?
#
loop_
_entity_poly.entity_id
_entity_poly.type
_entity_poly.pdbx_seq_one_letter_code
_entity_poly.pdbx_strand_id
1 'polypeptide(L)'
;VFQLESSGMRNLIRQISVNNIEELIAVIALYRPGPMNMLDEYVQRKTGKAKIKYDHPSLEPILKETYGVMIYQEHVQKVAHELAGFSLGAGDILRRAMSKKKMDEMEKQRELFIEGCVKKKRMSRATAENIFNNIARFAEYGFNKAHSVAYAIMAYRTAYLKANYPAEFMAALMSSEMGDIKKMPILVAEALHMGLEVLPPDVNSSYVSFTVHDSGIRFGLASVKNVGYGAAEAIVTEREKNGPFKGLVDFCMRMRDSKVNRKVIESLIKCGAFDSLEPNRAKLFYGLDMALNRAGDLTRDLNSGQQNLFGEFSATDKVINLDQDLPAHEPWHQNEQLKYERELLGIFTTGHPIMRYAPVLKKYQMDSISALENLGDKTSVVVGGIAVDIERKISTKKTVWATFQLEGLDGNIPVTLYPKVYENYKKEVDKMENAPVVVWGKLVKNDDESMKILADRILPIDEALQWCTECISIHLPIAHIDDSLLAQLKNILNLYQGTVPVRLCLIAPNNDKIFVAVASSFYVKPVHVFFEDIEKLLGEDGVFVILKENLVKNKTFNNS
;
A
#
# COMPACT_ATOMS: atom_id res chain seq x y z
N VAL A 1 10.13 -5.22 8.49
CA VAL A 1 11.14 -5.26 9.60
C VAL A 1 11.38 -6.72 9.85
N PHE A 2 12.62 -7.17 9.68
CA PHE A 2 12.95 -8.59 9.64
C PHE A 2 12.35 -9.37 10.81
N GLN A 3 11.74 -10.53 10.53
CA GLN A 3 11.01 -11.41 11.49
C GLN A 3 9.71 -10.87 12.09
N LEU A 4 9.41 -9.56 11.98
CA LEU A 4 8.30 -8.92 12.70
C LEU A 4 7.14 -8.50 11.79
N GLU A 5 6.96 -9.19 10.66
CA GLU A 5 6.10 -8.71 9.56
C GLU A 5 4.69 -9.27 9.60
N SER A 6 4.45 -10.39 10.28
CA SER A 6 3.09 -10.96 10.36
C SER A 6 2.15 -10.07 11.18
N SER A 7 0.88 -10.00 10.79
CA SER A 7 -0.12 -9.15 11.44
C SER A 7 -0.23 -9.41 12.94
N GLY A 8 -0.29 -10.68 13.35
CA GLY A 8 -0.37 -11.02 14.77
C GLY A 8 0.91 -10.71 15.55
N MET A 9 2.10 -10.81 14.94
CA MET A 9 3.34 -10.37 15.57
C MET A 9 3.36 -8.85 15.78
N ARG A 10 2.93 -8.08 14.78
CA ARG A 10 2.79 -6.61 14.89
C ARG A 10 1.82 -6.23 16.01
N ASN A 11 0.68 -6.92 16.11
CA ASN A 11 -0.31 -6.70 17.18
C ASN A 11 0.27 -7.00 18.56
N LEU A 12 0.98 -8.11 18.71
CA LEU A 12 1.63 -8.47 19.96
C LEU A 12 2.63 -7.38 20.40
N ILE A 13 3.49 -6.91 19.49
CA ILE A 13 4.49 -5.89 19.79
C ILE A 13 3.83 -4.58 20.25
N ARG A 14 2.74 -4.17 19.58
CA ARG A 14 1.94 -3.00 20.01
C ARG A 14 1.38 -3.19 21.42
N GLN A 15 0.81 -4.37 21.70
CA GLN A 15 0.21 -4.68 23.00
C GLN A 15 1.20 -4.65 24.16
N ILE A 16 2.42 -5.14 23.96
CA ILE A 16 3.44 -5.23 25.04
C ILE A 16 4.33 -3.99 25.11
N SER A 17 4.36 -3.16 24.07
CA SER A 17 5.25 -2.00 23.94
C SER A 17 6.71 -2.36 24.25
N VAL A 18 7.38 -3.02 23.31
CA VAL A 18 8.77 -3.48 23.47
C VAL A 18 9.71 -2.30 23.72
N ASN A 19 10.44 -2.31 24.85
CA ASN A 19 11.29 -1.20 25.29
C ASN A 19 12.80 -1.49 25.27
N ASN A 20 13.21 -2.75 25.15
CA ASN A 20 14.62 -3.16 25.15
C ASN A 20 14.84 -4.42 24.29
N ILE A 21 16.11 -4.78 24.09
CA ILE A 21 16.49 -5.91 23.23
C ILE A 21 16.08 -7.25 23.83
N GLU A 22 16.12 -7.40 25.17
CA GLU A 22 15.73 -8.63 25.88
C GLU A 22 14.26 -8.98 25.64
N GLU A 23 13.37 -7.98 25.65
CA GLU A 23 11.96 -8.13 25.32
C GLU A 23 11.77 -8.58 23.87
N LEU A 24 12.53 -8.01 22.92
CA LEU A 24 12.48 -8.45 21.52
C LEU A 24 12.92 -9.91 21.36
N ILE A 25 13.98 -10.32 22.07
CA ILE A 25 14.49 -11.70 22.10
C ILE A 25 13.44 -12.66 22.66
N ALA A 26 12.69 -12.25 23.69
CA ALA A 26 11.62 -13.04 24.29
C ALA A 26 10.43 -13.20 23.33
N VAL A 27 10.01 -12.12 22.67
CA VAL A 27 8.88 -12.12 21.72
C VAL A 27 9.13 -13.06 20.54
N ILE A 28 10.32 -13.00 19.95
CA ILE A 28 10.72 -13.89 18.84
C ILE A 28 10.69 -15.37 19.28
N ALA A 29 11.09 -15.66 20.53
CA ALA A 29 11.06 -17.01 21.07
C ALA A 29 9.65 -17.52 21.41
N LEU A 30 8.75 -16.62 21.81
CA LEU A 30 7.40 -16.96 22.30
C LEU A 30 6.35 -17.03 21.19
N TYR A 31 6.47 -16.22 20.13
CA TYR A 31 5.45 -16.13 19.08
C TYR A 31 5.54 -17.30 18.08
N ARG A 32 5.18 -18.50 18.54
CA ARG A 32 5.18 -19.74 17.77
C ARG A 32 4.07 -20.70 18.21
N PRO A 33 3.65 -21.67 17.38
CA PRO A 33 2.66 -22.67 17.78
C PRO A 33 3.17 -23.49 18.99
N GLY A 34 2.39 -23.56 20.07
CA GLY A 34 2.73 -24.30 21.30
C GLY A 34 2.75 -23.45 22.57
N PRO A 35 3.74 -22.54 22.78
CA PRO A 35 3.90 -21.72 23.98
C PRO A 35 2.86 -20.59 24.16
N MET A 36 1.65 -20.68 23.58
CA MET A 36 0.67 -19.59 23.64
C MET A 36 0.27 -19.23 25.09
N ASN A 37 0.13 -20.22 25.98
CA ASN A 37 -0.12 -19.97 27.40
C ASN A 37 1.05 -19.22 28.09
N MET A 38 2.28 -19.45 27.64
CA MET A 38 3.47 -18.76 28.17
C MET A 38 3.55 -17.32 27.66
N LEU A 39 3.13 -17.11 26.40
CA LEU A 39 3.03 -15.79 25.82
C LEU A 39 2.01 -14.94 26.58
N ASP A 40 0.83 -15.49 26.87
CA ASP A 40 -0.21 -14.79 27.65
C ASP A 40 0.30 -14.42 29.05
N GLU A 41 0.97 -15.34 29.73
CA GLU A 41 1.56 -15.09 31.06
C GLU A 41 2.65 -14.01 31.00
N TYR A 42 3.53 -14.07 29.99
CA TYR A 42 4.55 -13.05 29.75
C TYR A 42 3.93 -11.68 29.52
N VAL A 43 2.92 -11.59 28.65
CA VAL A 43 2.20 -10.35 28.34
C VAL A 43 1.53 -9.78 29.58
N GLN A 44 0.81 -10.60 30.35
CA GLN A 44 0.12 -10.14 31.57
C GLN A 44 1.10 -9.61 32.62
N ARG A 45 2.24 -10.27 32.81
CA ARG A 45 3.27 -9.83 33.77
C ARG A 45 4.00 -8.58 33.29
N LYS A 46 4.37 -8.51 32.00
CA LYS A 46 5.00 -7.33 31.39
C LYS A 46 4.09 -6.09 31.49
N THR A 47 2.80 -6.25 31.22
CA THR A 47 1.81 -5.16 31.23
C THR A 47 1.27 -4.83 32.62
N GLY A 48 1.77 -5.49 33.68
CA GLY A 48 1.34 -5.24 35.06
C GLY A 48 -0.05 -5.78 35.41
N LYS A 49 -0.71 -6.50 34.49
CA LYS A 49 -2.01 -7.16 34.73
C LYS A 49 -1.89 -8.37 35.68
N ALA A 50 -0.70 -8.95 35.80
CA ALA A 50 -0.38 -10.02 36.75
C ALA A 50 0.88 -9.70 37.54
N LYS A 51 0.93 -10.11 38.82
CA LYS A 51 2.13 -9.98 39.66
C LYS A 51 3.21 -10.95 39.21
N ILE A 52 4.45 -10.46 39.11
CA ILE A 52 5.62 -11.31 38.89
C ILE A 52 5.83 -12.15 40.16
N LYS A 53 5.86 -13.48 40.00
CA LYS A 53 6.09 -14.42 41.09
C LYS A 53 7.25 -15.34 40.72
N TYR A 54 8.08 -15.62 41.72
CA TYR A 54 9.17 -16.58 41.63
C TYR A 54 8.93 -17.68 42.66
N ASP A 55 9.12 -18.95 42.28
CA ASP A 55 8.98 -20.08 43.20
C ASP A 55 10.05 -20.06 44.32
N HIS A 56 11.16 -19.36 44.08
CA HIS A 56 12.25 -19.17 45.05
C HIS A 56 13.06 -17.90 44.72
N PRO A 57 13.59 -17.14 45.71
CA PRO A 57 14.38 -15.93 45.47
C PRO A 57 15.57 -16.12 44.52
N SER A 58 16.25 -17.26 44.59
CA SER A 58 17.38 -17.58 43.66
C SER A 58 16.98 -17.66 42.18
N LEU A 59 15.69 -17.74 41.84
CA LEU A 59 15.23 -17.74 40.45
C LEU A 59 15.15 -16.32 39.87
N GLU A 60 15.02 -15.29 40.71
CA GLU A 60 14.86 -13.91 40.28
C GLU A 60 16.04 -13.44 39.40
N PRO A 61 17.32 -13.63 39.77
CA PRO A 61 18.45 -13.20 38.94
C PRO A 61 18.48 -13.86 37.54
N ILE A 62 17.88 -15.04 37.40
CA ILE A 62 17.86 -15.83 36.16
C ILE A 62 16.67 -15.43 35.29
N LEU A 63 15.49 -15.25 35.89
CA LEU A 63 14.23 -15.07 35.17
C LEU A 63 13.72 -13.63 35.18
N LYS A 64 14.42 -12.67 35.81
CA LYS A 64 14.02 -11.25 35.81
C LYS A 64 13.87 -10.67 34.41
N GLU A 65 14.74 -11.05 33.48
CA GLU A 65 14.73 -10.57 32.09
C GLU A 65 13.50 -11.04 31.32
N THR A 66 12.81 -12.08 31.81
CA THR A 66 11.60 -12.64 31.22
C THR A 66 10.40 -12.57 32.16
N TYR A 67 10.40 -11.61 33.11
CA TYR A 67 9.31 -11.39 34.07
C TYR A 67 8.90 -12.66 34.84
N GLY A 68 9.88 -13.49 35.18
CA GLY A 68 9.67 -14.74 35.91
C GLY A 68 9.12 -15.90 35.06
N VAL A 69 9.03 -15.75 33.73
CA VAL A 69 8.56 -16.81 32.83
C VAL A 69 9.76 -17.55 32.25
N MET A 70 9.78 -18.88 32.31
CA MET A 70 10.89 -19.67 31.80
C MET A 70 10.77 -19.88 30.29
N ILE A 71 11.46 -19.06 29.49
CA ILE A 71 11.37 -19.09 28.02
C ILE A 71 12.48 -19.91 27.36
N TYR A 72 13.72 -19.80 27.87
CA TYR A 72 14.89 -20.31 27.17
C TYR A 72 15.41 -21.65 27.69
N GLN A 73 16.05 -22.42 26.82
CA GLN A 73 16.81 -23.62 27.17
C GLN A 73 17.93 -23.32 28.18
N GLU A 74 18.57 -22.17 28.03
CA GLU A 74 19.63 -21.68 28.91
C GLU A 74 19.10 -21.33 30.31
N HIS A 75 17.81 -21.02 30.47
CA HIS A 75 17.22 -20.89 31.81
C HIS A 75 17.24 -22.23 32.55
N VAL A 76 16.89 -23.34 31.88
CA VAL A 76 16.91 -24.68 32.50
C VAL A 76 18.31 -25.01 33.02
N GLN A 77 19.34 -24.77 32.20
CA GLN A 77 20.73 -25.01 32.56
C GLN A 77 21.18 -24.14 33.74
N LYS A 78 20.88 -22.82 33.71
CA LYS A 78 21.21 -21.90 34.79
C LYS A 78 20.49 -22.22 36.09
N VAL A 79 19.21 -22.62 36.02
CA VAL A 79 18.42 -23.00 37.19
C VAL A 79 18.97 -24.28 37.81
N ALA A 80 19.29 -25.30 37.02
CA ALA A 80 19.93 -26.53 37.51
C ALA A 80 21.30 -26.27 38.15
N HIS A 81 22.11 -25.40 37.54
CA HIS A 81 23.39 -25.01 38.11
C HIS A 81 23.22 -24.24 39.44
N GLU A 82 22.37 -23.22 39.44
CA GLU A 82 22.24 -22.30 40.57
C GLU A 82 21.56 -22.97 41.77
N LEU A 83 20.46 -23.69 41.54
CA LEU A 83 19.69 -24.33 42.61
C LEU A 83 20.27 -25.68 43.03
N ALA A 84 20.57 -26.58 42.08
CA ALA A 84 20.97 -27.96 42.37
C ALA A 84 22.48 -28.19 42.36
N GLY A 85 23.28 -27.21 41.92
CA GLY A 85 24.74 -27.36 41.86
C GLY A 85 25.25 -28.21 40.70
N PHE A 86 24.43 -28.41 39.67
CA PHE A 86 24.84 -29.14 38.48
C PHE A 86 25.99 -28.40 37.77
N SER A 87 26.92 -29.12 37.15
CA SER A 87 27.81 -28.50 36.17
C SER A 87 27.00 -28.04 34.96
N LEU A 88 27.49 -27.07 34.18
CA LEU A 88 26.80 -26.64 32.95
C LEU A 88 26.60 -27.82 31.97
N GLY A 89 27.57 -28.74 31.90
CA GLY A 89 27.45 -29.97 31.13
C GLY A 89 26.33 -30.89 31.64
N ALA A 90 26.22 -31.09 32.96
CA ALA A 90 25.11 -31.85 33.56
C ALA A 90 23.75 -31.16 33.32
N GLY A 91 23.71 -29.83 33.32
CA GLY A 91 22.52 -29.06 32.94
C GLY A 91 22.10 -29.29 31.48
N ASP A 92 23.03 -29.44 30.54
CA ASP A 92 22.68 -29.80 29.16
C ASP A 92 22.17 -31.25 29.03
N ILE A 93 22.69 -32.19 29.84
CA ILE A 93 22.14 -33.55 29.92
C ILE A 93 20.67 -33.50 30.36
N LEU A 94 20.36 -32.73 31.42
CA LEU A 94 18.99 -32.51 31.88
C LEU A 94 18.09 -31.96 30.76
N ARG A 95 18.54 -30.90 30.08
CA ARG A 95 17.80 -30.30 28.94
C ARG A 95 17.54 -31.30 27.81
N ARG A 96 18.53 -32.14 27.46
CA ARG A 96 18.39 -33.18 26.43
C ARG A 96 17.45 -34.29 26.86
N ALA A 97 17.51 -34.72 28.12
CA ALA A 97 16.62 -35.73 28.67
C ALA A 97 15.15 -35.28 28.59
N MET A 98 14.89 -34.01 28.93
CA MET A 98 13.56 -33.40 28.80
C MET A 98 13.09 -33.32 27.34
N SER A 99 13.95 -32.88 26.44
CA SER A 99 13.61 -32.75 25.00
C SER A 99 13.25 -34.11 24.37
N LYS A 100 13.87 -35.21 24.84
CA LYS A 100 13.66 -36.57 24.32
C LYS A 100 12.60 -37.38 25.07
N LYS A 101 11.94 -36.81 26.09
CA LYS A 101 10.90 -37.46 26.92
C LYS A 101 11.30 -38.84 27.48
N LYS A 102 12.57 -39.01 27.86
CA LYS A 102 13.05 -40.28 28.43
C LYS A 102 12.70 -40.37 29.92
N MET A 103 11.63 -41.10 30.25
CA MET A 103 11.10 -41.19 31.62
C MET A 103 12.13 -41.65 32.66
N ASP A 104 12.87 -42.72 32.38
CA ASP A 104 13.86 -43.26 33.33
C ASP A 104 15.04 -42.31 33.58
N GLU A 105 15.42 -41.54 32.56
CA GLU A 105 16.52 -40.58 32.65
C GLU A 105 16.05 -39.30 33.35
N MET A 106 14.79 -38.89 33.12
CA MET A 106 14.14 -37.77 33.81
C MET A 106 14.00 -38.00 35.31
N GLU A 107 13.60 -39.20 35.73
CA GLU A 107 13.41 -39.49 37.17
C GLU A 107 14.75 -39.51 37.92
N LYS A 108 15.81 -40.03 37.29
CA LYS A 108 17.17 -39.94 37.84
C LYS A 108 17.62 -38.49 38.00
N GLN A 109 17.37 -37.66 37.00
CA GLN A 109 17.74 -36.24 37.08
C GLN A 109 16.87 -35.47 38.08
N ARG A 110 15.60 -35.88 38.27
CA ARG A 110 14.68 -35.31 39.26
C ARG A 110 15.24 -35.46 40.66
N GLU A 111 15.59 -36.68 41.07
CA GLU A 111 16.16 -36.91 42.41
C GLU A 111 17.46 -36.13 42.62
N LEU A 112 18.39 -36.18 41.65
CA LEU A 112 19.64 -35.41 41.72
C LEU A 112 19.40 -33.90 41.85
N PHE A 113 18.42 -33.36 41.13
CA PHE A 113 18.05 -31.96 41.22
C PHE A 113 17.50 -31.60 42.60
N ILE A 114 16.57 -32.42 43.12
CA ILE A 114 15.93 -32.19 44.42
C ILE A 114 16.96 -32.26 45.55
N GLU A 115 17.79 -33.31 45.59
CA GLU A 115 18.85 -33.46 46.58
C GLU A 115 19.84 -32.29 46.52
N GLY A 116 20.21 -31.87 45.31
CA GLY A 116 21.04 -30.69 45.08
C GLY A 116 20.43 -29.42 45.67
N CYS A 117 19.13 -29.19 45.44
CA CYS A 117 18.40 -28.02 45.96
C CYS A 117 18.33 -28.02 47.49
N VAL A 118 18.02 -29.16 48.10
CA VAL A 118 17.99 -29.32 49.55
C VAL A 118 19.37 -29.07 50.16
N LYS A 119 20.43 -29.64 49.56
CA LYS A 119 21.79 -29.53 50.07
C LYS A 119 22.40 -28.12 49.89
N LYS A 120 22.25 -27.52 48.71
CA LYS A 120 22.89 -26.25 48.34
C LYS A 120 22.12 -25.03 48.83
N LYS A 121 20.79 -25.03 48.70
CA LYS A 121 19.94 -23.87 48.98
C LYS A 121 19.07 -24.04 50.23
N ARG A 122 19.16 -25.18 50.93
CA ARG A 122 18.30 -25.50 52.10
C ARG A 122 16.81 -25.37 51.77
N MET A 123 16.45 -25.67 50.52
CA MET A 123 15.09 -25.56 50.02
C MET A 123 14.24 -26.73 50.52
N SER A 124 12.95 -26.50 50.76
CA SER A 124 12.03 -27.59 51.06
C SER A 124 11.93 -28.55 49.86
N ARG A 125 11.78 -29.85 50.13
CA ARG A 125 11.63 -30.87 49.08
C ARG A 125 10.44 -30.56 48.17
N ALA A 126 9.32 -30.14 48.74
CA ALA A 126 8.10 -29.77 48.01
C ALA A 126 8.34 -28.58 47.05
N THR A 127 9.10 -27.56 47.48
CA THR A 127 9.43 -26.43 46.61
C THR A 127 10.37 -26.87 45.46
N ALA A 128 11.36 -27.71 45.74
CA ALA A 128 12.27 -28.23 44.73
C ALA A 128 11.55 -29.11 43.69
N GLU A 129 10.61 -29.95 44.13
CA GLU A 129 9.74 -30.75 43.27
C GLU A 129 8.86 -29.87 42.38
N ASN A 130 8.27 -28.81 42.93
CA ASN A 130 7.46 -27.87 42.17
C ASN A 130 8.28 -27.16 41.08
N ILE A 131 9.48 -26.69 41.44
CA ILE A 131 10.40 -26.07 40.46
C ILE A 131 10.78 -27.06 39.37
N PHE A 132 11.11 -28.32 39.72
CA PHE A 132 11.45 -29.32 38.71
C PHE A 132 10.27 -29.63 37.78
N ASN A 133 9.05 -29.74 38.32
CA ASN A 133 7.83 -29.92 37.52
C ASN A 133 7.62 -28.76 36.54
N ASN A 134 7.85 -27.52 36.99
CA ASN A 134 7.81 -26.34 36.14
C ASN A 134 8.86 -26.44 35.03
N ILE A 135 10.12 -26.75 35.36
CA ILE A 135 11.18 -26.95 34.35
C ILE A 135 10.78 -28.01 33.32
N ALA A 136 10.27 -29.16 33.75
CA ALA A 136 9.88 -30.24 32.85
C ALA A 136 8.74 -29.83 31.90
N ARG A 137 7.73 -29.09 32.42
CA ARG A 137 6.63 -28.55 31.62
C ARG A 137 7.12 -27.53 30.59
N PHE A 138 8.09 -26.69 30.95
CA PHE A 138 8.63 -25.67 30.05
C PHE A 138 9.61 -26.22 29.02
N ALA A 139 10.35 -27.27 29.34
CA ALA A 139 11.37 -27.81 28.46
C ALA A 139 10.83 -28.32 27.11
N GLU A 140 9.54 -28.68 27.03
CA GLU A 140 8.87 -28.99 25.76
C GLU A 140 8.82 -27.78 24.80
N TYR A 141 8.75 -26.56 25.35
CA TYR A 141 8.60 -25.31 24.62
C TYR A 141 9.75 -24.33 24.88
N GLY A 142 10.88 -24.81 25.39
CA GLY A 142 12.07 -23.99 25.60
C GLY A 142 12.69 -23.60 24.25
N PHE A 143 13.05 -22.34 24.07
CA PHE A 143 13.73 -21.86 22.86
C PHE A 143 15.22 -21.67 23.10
N ASN A 144 16.04 -21.81 22.06
CA ASN A 144 17.47 -21.54 22.18
C ASN A 144 17.69 -20.01 22.21
N LYS A 145 18.21 -19.49 23.33
CA LYS A 145 18.40 -18.04 23.49
C LYS A 145 19.41 -17.50 22.48
N ALA A 146 20.53 -18.19 22.27
CA ALA A 146 21.57 -17.72 21.35
C ALA A 146 21.05 -17.49 19.92
N HIS A 147 20.22 -18.41 19.42
CA HIS A 147 19.55 -18.27 18.12
C HIS A 147 18.58 -17.08 18.11
N SER A 148 17.75 -16.93 19.15
CA SER A 148 16.82 -15.80 19.27
C SER A 148 17.54 -14.45 19.30
N VAL A 149 18.66 -14.36 20.04
CA VAL A 149 19.51 -13.16 20.10
C VAL A 149 20.02 -12.78 18.71
N ALA A 150 20.57 -13.73 17.96
CA ALA A 150 21.10 -13.43 16.62
C ALA A 150 20.03 -12.82 15.69
N TYR A 151 18.81 -13.34 15.72
CA TYR A 151 17.70 -12.84 14.91
C TYR A 151 17.14 -11.51 15.46
N ALA A 152 17.05 -11.35 16.78
CA ALA A 152 16.60 -10.12 17.42
C ALA A 152 17.52 -8.95 17.09
N ILE A 153 18.84 -9.18 17.05
CA ILE A 153 19.82 -8.15 16.65
C ILE A 153 19.62 -7.74 15.19
N MET A 154 19.33 -8.68 14.29
CA MET A 154 19.00 -8.36 12.90
C MET A 154 17.69 -7.58 12.78
N ALA A 155 16.64 -8.00 13.49
CA ALA A 155 15.38 -7.27 13.56
C ALA A 155 15.59 -5.84 14.07
N TYR A 156 16.33 -5.67 15.17
CA TYR A 156 16.70 -4.37 15.73
C TYR A 156 17.46 -3.51 14.73
N ARG A 157 18.47 -4.06 14.03
CA ARG A 157 19.22 -3.32 13.00
C ARG A 157 18.30 -2.82 11.88
N THR A 158 17.40 -3.66 11.39
CA THR A 158 16.44 -3.23 10.35
C THR A 158 15.46 -2.19 10.87
N ALA A 159 15.00 -2.31 12.12
CA ALA A 159 14.13 -1.31 12.75
C ALA A 159 14.86 0.03 12.97
N TYR A 160 16.11 -0.02 13.44
CA TYR A 160 16.96 1.14 13.64
C TYR A 160 17.18 1.91 12.34
N LEU A 161 17.56 1.21 11.26
CA LEU A 161 17.73 1.84 9.95
C LEU A 161 16.42 2.44 9.45
N LYS A 162 15.31 1.72 9.56
CA LYS A 162 13.99 2.26 9.18
C LYS A 162 13.60 3.50 9.98
N ALA A 163 13.94 3.57 11.28
CA ALA A 163 13.58 4.67 12.15
C ALA A 163 14.47 5.92 11.97
N ASN A 164 15.75 5.74 11.63
CA ASN A 164 16.74 6.83 11.56
C ASN A 164 17.13 7.24 10.14
N TYR A 165 17.00 6.34 9.17
CA TYR A 165 17.33 6.52 7.75
C TYR A 165 16.20 5.97 6.87
N PRO A 166 14.98 6.53 7.00
CA PRO A 166 13.77 5.96 6.40
C PRO A 166 13.85 5.91 4.87
N ALA A 167 14.39 6.95 4.22
CA ALA A 167 14.49 7.03 2.78
C ALA A 167 15.47 6.00 2.22
N GLU A 168 16.67 5.91 2.80
CA GLU A 168 17.71 4.95 2.43
C GLU A 168 17.26 3.51 2.69
N PHE A 169 16.61 3.27 3.84
CA PHE A 169 16.09 1.96 4.19
C PHE A 169 15.01 1.51 3.20
N MET A 170 14.06 2.38 2.88
CA MET A 170 12.99 2.06 1.94
C MET A 170 13.53 1.90 0.51
N ALA A 171 14.46 2.74 0.06
CA ALA A 171 15.12 2.59 -1.23
C ALA A 171 15.89 1.25 -1.33
N ALA A 172 16.62 0.86 -0.28
CA ALA A 172 17.32 -0.42 -0.22
C ALA A 172 16.35 -1.61 -0.20
N LEU A 173 15.26 -1.52 0.57
CA LEU A 173 14.24 -2.57 0.64
C LEU A 173 13.53 -2.75 -0.70
N MET A 174 13.09 -1.66 -1.33
CA MET A 174 12.51 -1.69 -2.68
C MET A 174 13.48 -2.26 -3.71
N SER A 175 14.78 -1.90 -3.60
CA SER A 175 15.84 -2.45 -4.46
C SER A 175 16.07 -3.95 -4.26
N SER A 176 15.91 -4.45 -3.04
CA SER A 176 16.06 -5.89 -2.76
C SER A 176 14.91 -6.74 -3.31
N GLU A 177 13.74 -6.12 -3.56
CA GLU A 177 12.53 -6.76 -4.06
C GLU A 177 12.27 -6.39 -5.54
N MET A 178 13.29 -5.92 -6.25
CA MET A 178 13.21 -5.59 -7.68
C MET A 178 12.75 -6.80 -8.50
N GLY A 179 11.69 -6.60 -9.28
CA GLY A 179 11.07 -7.65 -10.08
C GLY A 179 9.85 -8.31 -9.43
N ASP A 180 9.60 -8.09 -8.12
CA ASP A 180 8.35 -8.49 -7.47
C ASP A 180 7.30 -7.38 -7.59
N ILE A 181 6.59 -7.38 -8.73
CA ILE A 181 5.52 -6.42 -9.04
C ILE A 181 4.37 -6.49 -8.01
N LYS A 182 4.20 -7.63 -7.30
CA LYS A 182 3.15 -7.77 -6.28
C LYS A 182 3.53 -7.11 -4.96
N LYS A 183 4.81 -7.11 -4.60
CA LYS A 183 5.30 -6.45 -3.37
C LYS A 183 5.51 -4.95 -3.54
N MET A 184 5.82 -4.47 -4.74
CA MET A 184 6.08 -3.04 -4.95
C MET A 184 4.98 -2.11 -4.43
N PRO A 185 3.67 -2.35 -4.69
CA PRO A 185 2.60 -1.51 -4.16
C PRO A 185 2.62 -1.39 -2.64
N ILE A 186 2.91 -2.49 -1.94
CA ILE A 186 2.96 -2.54 -0.47
C ILE A 186 4.12 -1.67 0.04
N LEU A 187 5.29 -1.78 -0.57
CA LEU A 187 6.47 -1.00 -0.17
C LEU A 187 6.31 0.49 -0.49
N VAL A 188 5.68 0.81 -1.61
CA VAL A 188 5.40 2.19 -2.02
C VAL A 188 4.37 2.83 -1.09
N ALA A 189 3.29 2.11 -0.77
CA ALA A 189 2.31 2.57 0.21
C ALA A 189 2.94 2.82 1.59
N GLU A 190 3.86 1.95 2.03
CA GLU A 190 4.61 2.16 3.27
C GLU A 190 5.50 3.41 3.22
N ALA A 191 6.21 3.63 2.11
CA ALA A 191 7.05 4.83 1.94
C ALA A 191 6.19 6.12 2.00
N LEU A 192 5.05 6.13 1.30
CA LEU A 192 4.10 7.24 1.34
C LEU A 192 3.53 7.46 2.75
N HIS A 193 3.19 6.38 3.47
CA HIS A 193 2.72 6.46 4.86
C HIS A 193 3.80 7.03 5.80
N MET A 194 5.07 6.78 5.51
CA MET A 194 6.22 7.37 6.21
C MET A 194 6.51 8.83 5.79
N GLY A 195 5.71 9.42 4.89
CA GLY A 195 5.87 10.78 4.39
C GLY A 195 6.96 10.92 3.31
N LEU A 196 7.41 9.82 2.69
CA LEU A 196 8.40 9.83 1.62
C LEU A 196 7.70 9.88 0.26
N GLU A 197 8.11 10.81 -0.60
CA GLU A 197 7.66 10.83 -1.99
C GLU A 197 8.29 9.66 -2.76
N VAL A 198 7.53 9.02 -3.66
CA VAL A 198 8.06 8.02 -4.59
C VAL A 198 7.91 8.54 -6.01
N LEU A 199 9.01 9.03 -6.56
CA LEU A 199 9.06 9.63 -7.89
C LEU A 199 9.09 8.55 -8.98
N PRO A 200 8.43 8.76 -10.13
CA PRO A 200 8.43 7.82 -11.26
C PRO A 200 9.84 7.57 -11.80
N PRO A 201 10.02 6.49 -12.59
CA PRO A 201 11.26 6.29 -13.32
C PRO A 201 11.48 7.45 -14.29
N ASP A 202 12.74 7.76 -14.58
CA ASP A 202 13.14 8.80 -15.52
C ASP A 202 14.47 8.43 -16.17
N VAL A 203 14.58 8.46 -17.50
CA VAL A 203 15.82 8.05 -18.19
C VAL A 203 17.01 8.96 -17.86
N ASN A 204 16.77 10.21 -17.49
CA ASN A 204 17.80 11.19 -17.18
C ASN A 204 18.17 11.24 -15.68
N SER A 205 17.32 10.73 -14.80
CA SER A 205 17.48 10.90 -13.34
C SER A 205 17.51 9.57 -12.57
N SER A 206 16.86 8.51 -13.08
CA SER A 206 16.83 7.21 -12.39
C SER A 206 18.12 6.43 -12.57
N TYR A 207 18.50 5.69 -11.53
CA TYR A 207 19.57 4.70 -11.58
C TYR A 207 19.01 3.30 -11.86
N VAL A 208 19.90 2.29 -11.84
CA VAL A 208 19.50 0.89 -12.06
C VAL A 208 18.50 0.44 -11.00
N SER A 209 18.81 0.71 -9.73
CA SER A 209 18.00 0.41 -8.55
C SER A 209 17.33 1.67 -7.98
N PHE A 210 16.45 1.49 -7.00
CA PHE A 210 15.84 2.64 -6.32
C PHE A 210 16.92 3.45 -5.59
N THR A 211 16.81 4.77 -5.66
CA THR A 211 17.79 5.70 -5.08
C THR A 211 17.09 6.75 -4.26
N VAL A 212 17.80 7.29 -3.27
CA VAL A 212 17.30 8.40 -2.46
C VAL A 212 17.36 9.69 -3.28
N HIS A 213 16.33 10.51 -3.14
CA HIS A 213 16.19 11.84 -3.72
C HIS A 213 15.85 12.83 -2.59
N ASP A 214 16.07 14.13 -2.80
CA ASP A 214 15.91 15.17 -1.76
C ASP A 214 14.53 15.14 -1.07
N SER A 215 13.47 14.77 -1.81
CA SER A 215 12.10 14.66 -1.33
C SER A 215 11.61 13.23 -1.03
N GLY A 216 12.44 12.21 -1.25
CA GLY A 216 12.04 10.81 -1.05
C GLY A 216 12.87 9.80 -1.84
N ILE A 217 12.22 9.03 -2.72
CA ILE A 217 12.80 7.88 -3.42
C ILE A 217 12.50 7.98 -4.92
N ARG A 218 13.52 7.77 -5.76
CA ARG A 218 13.39 7.66 -7.21
C ARG A 218 13.27 6.20 -7.63
N PHE A 219 12.30 5.90 -8.50
CA PHE A 219 12.12 4.57 -9.06
C PHE A 219 13.35 4.09 -9.84
N GLY A 220 13.78 2.84 -9.62
CA GLY A 220 14.88 2.22 -10.37
C GLY A 220 14.44 1.74 -11.75
N LEU A 221 15.25 1.97 -12.78
CA LEU A 221 14.93 1.58 -14.17
C LEU A 221 14.76 0.07 -14.33
N ALA A 222 15.54 -0.75 -13.61
CA ALA A 222 15.43 -2.21 -13.71
C ALA A 222 14.17 -2.78 -13.05
N SER A 223 13.45 -1.98 -12.25
CA SER A 223 12.15 -2.35 -11.67
C SER A 223 10.99 -2.23 -12.65
N VAL A 224 11.20 -1.56 -13.79
CA VAL A 224 10.19 -1.45 -14.84
C VAL A 224 10.08 -2.78 -15.59
N LYS A 225 8.85 -3.30 -15.70
CA LYS A 225 8.58 -4.55 -16.42
C LYS A 225 9.10 -4.47 -17.86
N ASN A 226 9.77 -5.55 -18.29
CA ASN A 226 10.45 -5.72 -19.59
C ASN A 226 11.77 -4.96 -19.78
N VAL A 227 12.23 -4.13 -18.84
CA VAL A 227 13.55 -3.44 -18.97
C VAL A 227 14.68 -4.39 -18.59
N GLY A 228 14.64 -4.93 -17.36
CA GLY A 228 15.68 -5.82 -16.84
C GLY A 228 16.99 -5.10 -16.51
N TYR A 229 17.83 -5.74 -15.69
CA TYR A 229 19.04 -5.13 -15.13
C TYR A 229 20.03 -4.66 -16.21
N GLY A 230 20.34 -5.51 -17.19
CA GLY A 230 21.35 -5.19 -18.21
C GLY A 230 20.97 -4.04 -19.14
N ALA A 231 19.69 -3.81 -19.41
CA ALA A 231 19.24 -2.65 -20.19
C ALA A 231 19.32 -1.37 -19.34
N ALA A 232 18.88 -1.43 -18.09
CA ALA A 232 18.97 -0.32 -17.15
C ALA A 232 20.42 0.14 -16.92
N GLU A 233 21.34 -0.81 -16.70
CA GLU A 233 22.77 -0.53 -16.56
C GLU A 233 23.37 0.13 -17.80
N ALA A 234 22.98 -0.33 -19.00
CA ALA A 234 23.42 0.26 -20.25
C ALA A 234 22.93 1.72 -20.38
N ILE A 235 21.67 2.01 -20.03
CA ILE A 235 21.11 3.37 -20.05
C ILE A 235 21.88 4.30 -19.10
N VAL A 236 22.10 3.86 -17.87
CA VAL A 236 22.81 4.66 -16.85
C VAL A 236 24.25 4.91 -17.26
N THR A 237 24.97 3.88 -17.70
CA THR A 237 26.38 3.98 -18.11
C THR A 237 26.54 4.95 -19.29
N GLU A 238 25.66 4.85 -20.29
CA GLU A 238 25.68 5.74 -21.45
C GLU A 238 25.40 7.19 -21.06
N ARG A 239 24.40 7.42 -20.19
CA ARG A 239 24.08 8.74 -19.65
C ARG A 239 25.23 9.35 -18.84
N GLU A 240 25.87 8.57 -17.96
CA GLU A 240 27.00 9.06 -17.16
C GLU A 240 28.20 9.44 -18.01
N LYS A 241 28.44 8.69 -19.10
CA LYS A 241 29.54 8.96 -20.03
C LYS A 241 29.28 10.17 -20.92
N ASN A 242 28.08 10.30 -21.47
CA ASN A 242 27.77 11.22 -22.56
C ASN A 242 26.74 12.31 -22.18
N GLY A 243 26.39 12.42 -20.89
CA GLY A 243 25.43 13.37 -20.37
C GLY A 243 23.97 12.97 -20.62
N PRO A 244 22.99 13.81 -20.19
CA PRO A 244 21.57 13.52 -20.33
C PRO A 244 21.16 13.33 -21.80
N PHE A 245 20.16 12.47 -22.00
CA PHE A 245 19.45 12.33 -23.26
C PHE A 245 18.66 13.61 -23.55
N LYS A 246 18.65 14.02 -24.81
CA LYS A 246 17.96 15.24 -25.28
C LYS A 246 16.58 14.96 -25.86
N GLY A 247 16.27 13.70 -26.16
CA GLY A 247 15.02 13.27 -26.78
C GLY A 247 15.03 11.77 -27.08
N LEU A 248 13.92 11.25 -27.60
CA LEU A 248 13.74 9.86 -28.01
C LEU A 248 14.67 9.47 -29.17
N VAL A 249 14.86 10.35 -30.17
CA VAL A 249 15.78 10.04 -31.29
C VAL A 249 17.22 9.92 -30.79
N ASP A 250 17.64 10.85 -29.94
CA ASP A 250 18.97 10.84 -29.31
C ASP A 250 19.16 9.60 -28.44
N PHE A 251 18.15 9.23 -27.65
CA PHE A 251 18.15 7.98 -26.88
C PHE A 251 18.27 6.74 -27.79
N CYS A 252 17.46 6.63 -28.85
CA CYS A 252 17.51 5.52 -29.79
C CYS A 252 18.87 5.41 -30.50
N MET A 253 19.49 6.54 -30.84
CA MET A 253 20.79 6.59 -31.49
C MET A 253 21.90 6.09 -30.56
N ARG A 254 21.95 6.58 -29.32
CA ARG A 254 22.97 6.19 -28.34
C ARG A 254 22.82 4.74 -27.87
N MET A 255 21.59 4.25 -27.78
CA MET A 255 21.29 2.91 -27.27
C MET A 255 21.24 1.81 -28.34
N ARG A 256 21.50 2.12 -29.61
CA ARG A 256 21.30 1.20 -30.75
C ARG A 256 21.98 -0.17 -30.61
N ASP A 257 23.26 -0.17 -30.21
CA ASP A 257 24.07 -1.40 -30.10
C ASP A 257 24.10 -1.96 -28.66
N SER A 258 23.14 -1.54 -27.84
CA SER A 258 23.03 -1.94 -26.43
C SER A 258 22.03 -3.09 -26.22
N LYS A 259 21.80 -3.45 -24.95
CA LYS A 259 20.76 -4.41 -24.54
C LYS A 259 19.34 -3.82 -24.56
N VAL A 260 19.17 -2.55 -24.92
CA VAL A 260 17.88 -1.85 -24.99
C VAL A 260 17.21 -2.16 -26.32
N ASN A 261 16.24 -3.07 -26.31
CA ASN A 261 15.45 -3.40 -27.50
C ASN A 261 14.16 -2.55 -27.59
N ARG A 262 13.42 -2.67 -28.70
CA ARG A 262 12.15 -1.95 -28.91
C ARG A 262 11.18 -2.10 -27.73
N LYS A 263 11.04 -3.31 -27.18
CA LYS A 263 10.12 -3.58 -26.07
C LYS A 263 10.50 -2.82 -24.80
N VAL A 264 11.80 -2.66 -24.55
CA VAL A 264 12.32 -1.83 -23.45
C VAL A 264 11.90 -0.37 -23.64
N ILE A 265 12.10 0.17 -24.85
CA ILE A 265 11.75 1.57 -25.17
C ILE A 265 10.24 1.80 -25.02
N GLU A 266 9.42 0.90 -25.57
CA GLU A 266 7.96 0.96 -25.43
C GLU A 266 7.53 0.94 -23.95
N SER A 267 8.13 0.09 -23.12
CA SER A 267 7.87 0.03 -21.68
C SER A 267 8.24 1.35 -20.99
N LEU A 268 9.41 1.91 -21.29
CA LEU A 268 9.90 3.15 -20.70
C LEU A 268 9.02 4.35 -21.07
N ILE A 269 8.59 4.44 -22.34
CA ILE A 269 7.63 5.49 -22.77
C ILE A 269 6.32 5.33 -22.02
N LYS A 270 5.76 4.12 -21.98
CA LYS A 270 4.46 3.83 -21.38
C LYS A 270 4.39 4.13 -19.88
N CYS A 271 5.46 3.83 -19.15
CA CYS A 271 5.54 4.07 -17.71
C CYS A 271 5.98 5.49 -17.31
N GLY A 272 6.24 6.36 -18.29
CA GLY A 272 6.57 7.76 -18.06
C GLY A 272 8.04 8.08 -17.85
N ALA A 273 8.95 7.15 -18.16
CA ALA A 273 10.38 7.40 -18.02
C ALA A 273 10.93 8.46 -18.99
N PHE A 274 10.15 8.87 -19.98
CA PHE A 274 10.48 9.94 -20.92
C PHE A 274 9.71 11.25 -20.66
N ASP A 275 8.89 11.32 -19.59
CA ASP A 275 8.01 12.47 -19.36
C ASP A 275 8.79 13.79 -19.15
N SER A 276 10.05 13.73 -18.69
CA SER A 276 10.92 14.91 -18.59
C SER A 276 11.36 15.47 -19.95
N LEU A 277 11.30 14.66 -21.01
CA LEU A 277 11.72 14.99 -22.36
C LEU A 277 10.53 15.38 -23.23
N GLU A 278 9.46 14.61 -23.16
CA GLU A 278 8.21 14.88 -23.86
C GLU A 278 7.06 14.27 -23.04
N PRO A 279 6.21 15.11 -22.41
CA PRO A 279 5.11 14.63 -21.56
C PRO A 279 4.01 13.91 -22.35
N ASN A 280 3.92 14.13 -23.66
CA ASN A 280 2.97 13.41 -24.50
C ASN A 280 3.49 12.00 -24.85
N ARG A 281 3.27 11.04 -23.95
CA ARG A 281 3.64 9.63 -24.14
C ARG A 281 3.10 9.01 -25.43
N ALA A 282 1.92 9.45 -25.90
CA ALA A 282 1.34 8.98 -27.15
C ALA A 282 2.17 9.42 -28.37
N LYS A 283 2.60 10.68 -28.41
CA LYS A 283 3.50 11.20 -29.45
C LYS A 283 4.79 10.39 -29.54
N LEU A 284 5.40 10.07 -28.40
CA LEU A 284 6.61 9.23 -28.36
C LEU A 284 6.33 7.79 -28.81
N PHE A 285 5.24 7.19 -28.34
CA PHE A 285 4.92 5.80 -28.64
C PHE A 285 4.61 5.58 -30.13
N TYR A 286 3.76 6.42 -30.73
CA TYR A 286 3.41 6.34 -32.14
C TYR A 286 4.52 6.90 -33.06
N GLY A 287 5.39 7.77 -32.53
CA GLY A 287 6.58 8.26 -33.20
C GLY A 287 7.79 7.32 -33.17
N LEU A 288 7.74 6.22 -32.40
CA LEU A 288 8.89 5.35 -32.14
C LEU A 288 9.51 4.76 -33.43
N ASP A 289 8.69 4.36 -34.40
CA ASP A 289 9.20 3.84 -35.68
C ASP A 289 10.01 4.89 -36.46
N MET A 290 9.51 6.12 -36.49
CA MET A 290 10.23 7.24 -37.11
C MET A 290 11.52 7.56 -36.34
N ALA A 291 11.48 7.51 -35.01
CA ALA A 291 12.65 7.78 -34.18
C ALA A 291 13.77 6.75 -34.39
N LEU A 292 13.42 5.45 -34.44
CA LEU A 292 14.37 4.37 -34.70
C LEU A 292 15.00 4.46 -36.10
N ASN A 293 14.21 4.81 -37.12
CA ASN A 293 14.71 4.98 -38.49
C ASN A 293 15.68 6.16 -38.58
N ARG A 294 15.33 7.31 -37.99
CA ARG A 294 16.22 8.49 -37.95
C ARG A 294 17.52 8.23 -37.20
N ALA A 295 17.44 7.59 -36.04
CA ALA A 295 18.63 7.13 -35.32
C ALA A 295 19.49 6.24 -36.22
N GLY A 296 18.83 5.35 -36.99
CA GLY A 296 19.42 4.51 -38.02
C GLY A 296 20.27 5.26 -39.04
N ASP A 297 19.70 6.31 -39.62
CA ASP A 297 20.28 7.17 -40.65
C ASP A 297 21.43 8.01 -40.08
N LEU A 298 21.24 8.66 -38.94
CA LEU A 298 22.26 9.49 -38.30
C LEU A 298 23.52 8.70 -37.94
N THR A 299 23.39 7.48 -37.41
CA THR A 299 24.55 6.63 -37.15
C THR A 299 25.27 6.21 -38.43
N ARG A 300 24.54 5.98 -39.54
CA ARG A 300 25.15 5.64 -40.84
C ARG A 300 25.94 6.83 -41.39
N ASP A 301 25.37 8.02 -41.32
CA ASP A 301 26.03 9.25 -41.76
C ASP A 301 27.32 9.48 -40.96
N LEU A 302 27.27 9.34 -39.64
CA LEU A 302 28.45 9.44 -38.75
C LEU A 302 29.54 8.40 -39.09
N ASN A 303 29.15 7.14 -39.33
CA ASN A 303 30.10 6.06 -39.63
C ASN A 303 30.67 6.11 -41.05
N SER A 304 29.94 6.70 -42.01
CA SER A 304 30.35 6.78 -43.41
C SER A 304 31.44 7.82 -43.68
N GLY A 305 31.84 8.61 -42.68
CA GLY A 305 32.84 9.65 -42.82
C GLY A 305 32.40 10.81 -43.73
N GLN A 306 31.13 10.84 -44.17
CA GLN A 306 30.53 12.02 -44.75
C GLN A 306 30.35 13.07 -43.64
N GLN A 307 31.44 13.77 -43.32
CA GLN A 307 31.31 15.18 -42.95
C GLN A 307 30.72 15.90 -44.16
N ASN A 308 29.40 15.83 -44.29
CA ASN A 308 28.67 16.59 -45.30
C ASN A 308 29.11 18.04 -45.20
N LEU A 309 29.59 18.54 -46.33
CA LEU A 309 29.85 19.89 -46.88
C LEU A 309 29.11 21.11 -46.26
N PHE A 310 28.85 21.09 -44.96
CA PHE A 310 28.04 22.01 -44.14
C PHE A 310 28.62 22.13 -42.72
N GLY A 311 29.95 22.09 -42.59
CA GLY A 311 30.69 22.22 -41.32
C GLY A 311 30.57 23.58 -40.61
N GLU A 312 29.62 24.44 -41.01
CA GLU A 312 29.43 25.79 -40.47
C GLU A 312 28.24 25.93 -39.51
N PHE A 313 27.38 24.92 -39.37
CA PHE A 313 26.38 24.88 -38.30
C PHE A 313 26.81 23.87 -37.25
N SER A 314 27.03 24.36 -36.02
CA SER A 314 27.55 23.56 -34.91
C SER A 314 26.75 22.25 -34.77
N ALA A 315 27.46 21.11 -34.69
CA ALA A 315 26.83 19.79 -34.50
C ALA A 315 25.93 19.73 -33.24
N THR A 316 26.10 20.69 -32.33
CA THR A 316 25.27 20.92 -31.16
C THR A 316 23.86 21.41 -31.46
N ASP A 317 23.63 22.20 -32.52
CA ASP A 317 22.32 22.80 -32.83
C ASP A 317 21.36 21.85 -33.56
N LYS A 318 21.87 20.91 -34.37
CA LYS A 318 21.03 19.91 -35.06
C LYS A 318 20.47 18.83 -34.13
N VAL A 319 21.14 18.52 -33.02
CA VAL A 319 20.68 17.49 -32.08
C VAL A 319 19.52 17.97 -31.20
N ILE A 320 19.34 19.29 -31.05
CA ILE A 320 18.36 19.88 -30.12
C ILE A 320 16.91 19.73 -30.62
N ASN A 321 16.67 19.46 -31.92
CA ASN A 321 15.32 19.40 -32.51
C ASN A 321 14.97 18.10 -33.25
N LEU A 322 15.67 17.00 -32.99
CA LEU A 322 15.41 15.72 -33.70
C LEU A 322 14.00 15.15 -33.46
N ASP A 323 13.41 15.49 -32.32
CA ASP A 323 12.09 15.03 -31.90
C ASP A 323 10.94 15.96 -32.32
N GLN A 324 11.23 17.18 -32.79
CA GLN A 324 10.20 18.15 -33.19
C GLN A 324 9.33 17.63 -34.36
N ASP A 325 9.95 16.87 -35.25
CA ASP A 325 9.28 16.31 -36.43
C ASP A 325 8.60 14.96 -36.14
N LEU A 326 8.56 14.47 -34.89
CA LEU A 326 7.77 13.28 -34.57
C LEU A 326 6.28 13.58 -34.78
N PRO A 327 5.49 12.62 -35.30
CA PRO A 327 4.10 12.86 -35.62
C PRO A 327 3.33 13.30 -34.37
N ALA A 328 2.67 14.45 -34.46
CA ALA A 328 1.78 14.90 -33.40
C ALA A 328 0.68 13.85 -33.18
N HIS A 329 0.33 13.64 -31.91
CA HIS A 329 -0.73 12.74 -31.52
C HIS A 329 -1.46 13.33 -30.31
N GLU A 330 -2.77 13.14 -30.22
CA GLU A 330 -3.52 13.51 -29.02
C GLU A 330 -2.97 12.73 -27.81
N PRO A 331 -2.77 13.37 -26.64
CA PRO A 331 -2.34 12.66 -25.44
C PRO A 331 -3.26 11.48 -25.12
N TRP A 332 -2.69 10.37 -24.64
CA TRP A 332 -3.49 9.25 -24.18
C TRP A 332 -4.47 9.70 -23.09
N HIS A 333 -5.68 9.16 -23.13
CA HIS A 333 -6.61 9.31 -22.02
C HIS A 333 -5.96 8.79 -20.72
N GLN A 334 -6.25 9.46 -19.60
CA GLN A 334 -5.65 9.13 -18.31
C GLN A 334 -5.84 7.65 -17.91
N ASN A 335 -6.98 7.03 -18.26
CA ASN A 335 -7.22 5.60 -18.04
C ASN A 335 -6.18 4.69 -18.69
N GLU A 336 -5.79 5.04 -19.91
CA GLU A 336 -4.80 4.27 -20.65
C GLU A 336 -3.41 4.45 -20.02
N GLN A 337 -3.05 5.67 -19.62
CA GLN A 337 -1.81 5.95 -18.89
C GLN A 337 -1.72 5.17 -17.58
N LEU A 338 -2.75 5.27 -16.74
CA LEU A 338 -2.83 4.56 -15.45
C LEU A 338 -2.80 3.04 -15.64
N LYS A 339 -3.45 2.52 -16.69
CA LYS A 339 -3.38 1.09 -17.04
C LYS A 339 -1.95 0.66 -17.32
N TYR A 340 -1.19 1.44 -18.10
CA TYR A 340 0.21 1.14 -18.39
C TYR A 340 1.11 1.25 -17.16
N GLU A 341 0.92 2.26 -16.31
CA GLU A 341 1.65 2.40 -15.05
C GLU A 341 1.43 1.18 -14.14
N ARG A 342 0.17 0.78 -13.96
CA ARG A 342 -0.15 -0.43 -13.18
C ARG A 342 0.45 -1.69 -13.79
N GLU A 343 0.40 -1.83 -15.12
CA GLU A 343 0.95 -3.00 -15.81
C GLU A 343 2.48 -3.09 -15.69
N LEU A 344 3.17 -1.95 -15.77
CA LEU A 344 4.63 -1.89 -15.94
C LEU A 344 5.40 -1.59 -14.65
N LEU A 345 4.79 -0.83 -13.74
CA LEU A 345 5.38 -0.43 -12.45
C LEU A 345 4.72 -1.15 -11.28
N GLY A 346 3.49 -1.66 -11.46
CA GLY A 346 2.67 -2.19 -10.38
C GLY A 346 1.95 -1.10 -9.58
N ILE A 347 2.28 0.17 -9.75
CA ILE A 347 1.72 1.31 -9.02
C ILE A 347 1.22 2.39 -9.98
N PHE A 348 0.41 3.31 -9.49
CA PHE A 348 0.07 4.54 -10.21
C PHE A 348 1.04 5.64 -9.79
N THR A 349 1.75 6.24 -10.76
CA THR A 349 2.75 7.30 -10.51
C THR A 349 2.25 8.68 -10.88
N THR A 350 1.26 8.79 -11.78
CA THR A 350 0.66 10.07 -12.18
C THR A 350 -0.58 10.48 -11.37
N GLY A 351 -0.90 9.73 -10.31
CA GLY A 351 -2.00 10.01 -9.37
C GLY A 351 -2.93 8.81 -9.14
N HIS A 352 -3.68 8.83 -8.04
CA HIS A 352 -4.62 7.74 -7.72
C HIS A 352 -5.80 7.74 -8.71
N PRO A 353 -6.29 6.59 -9.21
CA PRO A 353 -7.42 6.54 -10.15
C PRO A 353 -8.71 7.19 -9.62
N ILE A 354 -8.84 7.32 -8.30
CA ILE A 354 -9.97 8.01 -7.65
C ILE A 354 -9.89 9.54 -7.77
N MET A 355 -8.72 10.11 -8.08
CA MET A 355 -8.53 11.58 -8.18
C MET A 355 -9.45 12.22 -9.21
N ARG A 356 -9.69 11.57 -10.35
CA ARG A 356 -10.65 12.07 -11.36
C ARG A 356 -12.08 12.19 -10.83
N TYR A 357 -12.41 11.41 -9.81
CA TYR A 357 -13.73 11.45 -9.19
C TYR A 357 -13.81 12.44 -8.04
N ALA A 358 -12.71 13.06 -7.61
CA ALA A 358 -12.69 13.99 -6.47
C ALA A 358 -13.77 15.10 -6.57
N PRO A 359 -13.97 15.77 -7.73
CA PRO A 359 -15.02 16.79 -7.86
C PRO A 359 -16.41 16.21 -7.62
N VAL A 360 -16.68 15.02 -8.18
CA VAL A 360 -17.97 14.33 -8.05
C VAL A 360 -18.18 13.81 -6.63
N LEU A 361 -17.18 13.20 -6.01
CA LEU A 361 -17.25 12.74 -4.62
C LEU A 361 -17.59 13.89 -3.67
N LYS A 362 -16.98 15.06 -3.89
CA LYS A 362 -17.29 16.30 -3.17
C LYS A 362 -18.72 16.79 -3.46
N LYS A 363 -19.15 16.80 -4.73
CA LYS A 363 -20.50 17.24 -5.14
C LYS A 363 -21.62 16.39 -4.53
N TYR A 364 -21.37 15.09 -4.36
CA TYR A 364 -22.28 14.15 -3.71
C TYR A 364 -22.07 14.06 -2.18
N GLN A 365 -21.17 14.87 -1.62
CA GLN A 365 -20.90 14.99 -0.18
C GLN A 365 -20.52 13.67 0.49
N MET A 366 -19.81 12.81 -0.23
CA MET A 366 -19.33 11.54 0.29
C MET A 366 -18.28 11.77 1.39
N ASP A 367 -18.22 10.85 2.34
CA ASP A 367 -17.31 10.92 3.48
C ASP A 367 -15.88 10.58 3.04
N SER A 368 -14.93 11.36 3.56
CA SER A 368 -13.50 11.13 3.35
C SER A 368 -13.01 10.05 4.31
N ILE A 369 -12.03 9.24 3.89
CA ILE A 369 -11.57 8.11 4.70
C ILE A 369 -10.84 8.61 5.95
N SER A 370 -10.02 9.66 5.83
CA SER A 370 -9.31 10.24 6.98
C SER A 370 -10.26 10.83 8.02
N ALA A 371 -11.43 11.35 7.61
CA ALA A 371 -12.41 11.91 8.53
C ALA A 371 -13.14 10.85 9.36
N LEU A 372 -13.11 9.57 8.95
CA LEU A 372 -13.80 8.48 9.67
C LEU A 372 -13.24 8.25 11.08
N GLU A 373 -11.97 8.58 11.30
CA GLU A 373 -11.34 8.48 12.62
C GLU A 373 -12.05 9.34 13.67
N ASN A 374 -12.66 10.46 13.26
CA ASN A 374 -13.36 11.38 14.15
C ASN A 374 -14.83 11.00 14.39
N LEU A 375 -15.36 10.00 13.68
CA LEU A 375 -16.74 9.57 13.81
C LEU A 375 -16.93 8.54 14.93
N GLY A 376 -18.13 8.46 15.50
CA GLY A 376 -18.48 7.44 16.50
C GLY A 376 -18.57 6.03 15.93
N ASP A 377 -18.47 5.01 16.78
CA ASP A 377 -18.74 3.61 16.38
C ASP A 377 -20.19 3.45 15.87
N LYS A 378 -20.39 2.58 14.88
CA LYS A 378 -21.68 2.29 14.21
C LYS A 378 -22.30 3.46 13.46
N THR A 379 -21.56 4.55 13.24
CA THR A 379 -22.01 5.66 12.40
C THR A 379 -22.19 5.20 10.96
N SER A 380 -23.29 5.60 10.32
CA SER A 380 -23.52 5.37 8.89
C SER A 380 -22.63 6.27 8.06
N VAL A 381 -21.95 5.68 7.06
CA VAL A 381 -20.95 6.35 6.22
C VAL A 381 -21.16 5.99 4.75
N VAL A 382 -20.81 6.92 3.87
CA VAL A 382 -20.83 6.73 2.41
C VAL A 382 -19.49 7.12 1.84
N VAL A 383 -18.72 6.15 1.34
CA VAL A 383 -17.33 6.36 0.94
C VAL A 383 -17.14 5.93 -0.51
N GLY A 384 -16.53 6.80 -1.32
CA GLY A 384 -16.11 6.49 -2.68
C GLY A 384 -14.62 6.15 -2.74
N GLY A 385 -14.25 5.11 -3.49
CA GLY A 385 -12.87 4.66 -3.60
C GLY A 385 -12.67 3.61 -4.69
N ILE A 386 -11.44 3.13 -4.83
CA ILE A 386 -11.12 1.97 -5.67
C ILE A 386 -11.14 0.71 -4.81
N ALA A 387 -11.88 -0.31 -5.24
CA ALA A 387 -11.87 -1.60 -4.55
C ALA A 387 -10.67 -2.45 -5.01
N VAL A 388 -9.79 -2.79 -4.07
CA VAL A 388 -8.61 -3.64 -4.31
C VAL A 388 -8.59 -4.83 -3.36
N ASP A 389 -7.81 -5.87 -3.70
CA ASP A 389 -7.61 -7.08 -2.88
C ASP A 389 -8.92 -7.76 -2.43
N ILE A 390 -9.81 -8.05 -3.37
CA ILE A 390 -11.09 -8.69 -3.08
C ILE A 390 -10.88 -10.18 -2.74
N GLU A 391 -10.97 -10.50 -1.44
CA GLU A 391 -10.89 -11.86 -0.92
C GLU A 391 -12.28 -12.44 -0.68
N ARG A 392 -12.58 -13.58 -1.32
CA ARG A 392 -13.82 -14.35 -1.09
C ARG A 392 -13.56 -15.45 -0.06
N LYS A 393 -14.39 -15.51 0.98
CA LYS A 393 -14.26 -16.45 2.10
C LYS A 393 -15.56 -17.23 2.31
N ILE A 394 -15.44 -18.43 2.87
CA ILE A 394 -16.58 -19.28 3.21
C ILE A 394 -16.76 -19.25 4.73
N SER A 395 -17.97 -18.95 5.19
CA SER A 395 -18.34 -18.95 6.60
C SER A 395 -18.46 -20.36 7.16
N THR A 396 -18.51 -20.50 8.48
CA THR A 396 -18.81 -21.78 9.17
C THR A 396 -20.16 -22.37 8.76
N LYS A 397 -21.11 -21.54 8.28
CA LYS A 397 -22.42 -21.95 7.74
C LYS A 397 -22.39 -22.26 6.24
N LYS A 398 -21.20 -22.42 5.65
CA LYS A 398 -20.99 -22.66 4.20
C LYS A 398 -21.55 -21.56 3.28
N THR A 399 -21.70 -20.34 3.78
CA THR A 399 -22.12 -19.18 2.97
C THR A 399 -20.92 -18.33 2.58
N VAL A 400 -20.91 -17.80 1.36
CA VAL A 400 -19.81 -16.97 0.86
C VAL A 400 -19.97 -15.54 1.38
N TRP A 401 -18.85 -14.92 1.75
CA TRP A 401 -18.74 -13.49 2.08
C TRP A 401 -17.45 -12.95 1.48
N ALA A 402 -17.30 -11.62 1.42
CA ALA A 402 -16.09 -11.01 0.87
C ALA A 402 -15.55 -9.90 1.77
N THR A 403 -14.24 -9.72 1.71
CA THR A 403 -13.53 -8.57 2.29
C THR A 403 -12.62 -7.99 1.24
N PHE A 404 -12.44 -6.67 1.24
CA PHE A 404 -11.58 -5.96 0.30
C PHE A 404 -11.06 -4.66 0.92
N GLN A 405 -10.07 -4.02 0.32
CA GLN A 405 -9.61 -2.69 0.71
C GLN A 405 -10.24 -1.64 -0.19
N LEU A 406 -10.78 -0.57 0.41
CA LEU A 406 -11.27 0.59 -0.33
C LEU A 406 -10.22 1.71 -0.23
N GLU A 407 -9.59 2.04 -1.35
CA GLU A 407 -8.59 3.10 -1.45
C GLU A 407 -9.25 4.41 -1.92
N GLY A 408 -9.23 5.42 -1.05
CA GLY A 408 -9.79 6.76 -1.32
C GLY A 408 -8.69 7.79 -1.65
N LEU A 409 -9.07 9.07 -1.65
CA LEU A 409 -8.13 10.17 -1.91
C LEU A 409 -7.13 10.38 -0.76
N ASP A 410 -7.54 10.03 0.45
CA ASP A 410 -6.93 10.47 1.70
C ASP A 410 -6.75 9.32 2.71
N GLY A 411 -6.86 8.07 2.25
CA GLY A 411 -6.69 6.89 3.09
C GLY A 411 -7.13 5.60 2.43
N ASN A 412 -7.00 4.51 3.17
CA ASN A 412 -7.58 3.21 2.83
C ASN A 412 -8.38 2.67 4.03
N ILE A 413 -9.40 1.87 3.76
CA ILE A 413 -10.17 1.23 4.83
C ILE A 413 -10.65 -0.17 4.41
N PRO A 414 -10.51 -1.19 5.28
CA PRO A 414 -11.06 -2.51 5.03
C PRO A 414 -12.60 -2.46 5.00
N VAL A 415 -13.18 -3.11 4.00
CA VAL A 415 -14.63 -3.23 3.83
C VAL A 415 -15.03 -4.70 3.85
N THR A 416 -16.07 -5.02 4.62
CA THR A 416 -16.64 -6.38 4.73
C THR A 416 -18.05 -6.42 4.15
N LEU A 417 -18.29 -7.34 3.23
CA LEU A 417 -19.62 -7.71 2.72
C LEU A 417 -20.07 -9.02 3.37
N TYR A 418 -21.03 -8.95 4.28
CA TYR A 418 -21.63 -10.16 4.86
C TYR A 418 -22.43 -10.95 3.82
N PRO A 419 -22.68 -12.26 4.05
CA PRO A 419 -23.25 -13.15 3.03
C PRO A 419 -24.51 -12.62 2.32
N LYS A 420 -25.45 -12.03 3.07
CA LYS A 420 -26.68 -11.47 2.50
C LYS A 420 -26.41 -10.31 1.53
N VAL A 421 -25.45 -9.45 1.87
CA VAL A 421 -25.07 -8.31 1.03
C VAL A 421 -24.24 -8.79 -0.17
N TYR A 422 -23.29 -9.69 0.06
CA TYR A 422 -22.49 -10.30 -1.01
C TYR A 422 -23.36 -10.98 -2.06
N GLU A 423 -24.39 -11.72 -1.65
CA GLU A 423 -25.30 -12.39 -2.58
C GLU A 423 -26.12 -11.40 -3.42
N ASN A 424 -26.57 -10.30 -2.81
CA ASN A 424 -27.30 -9.23 -3.50
C ASN A 424 -26.44 -8.48 -4.53
N TYR A 425 -25.14 -8.32 -4.27
CA TYR A 425 -24.22 -7.54 -5.10
C TYR A 425 -23.16 -8.40 -5.80
N LYS A 426 -23.41 -9.70 -5.96
CA LYS A 426 -22.40 -10.66 -6.46
C LYS A 426 -21.89 -10.27 -7.85
N LYS A 427 -22.79 -9.86 -8.75
CA LYS A 427 -22.44 -9.49 -10.14
C LYS A 427 -21.60 -8.23 -10.20
N GLU A 428 -21.84 -7.32 -9.27
CA GLU A 428 -21.18 -6.05 -9.11
C GLU A 428 -19.78 -6.32 -8.54
N VAL A 429 -19.66 -7.10 -7.47
CA VAL A 429 -18.37 -7.49 -6.85
C VAL A 429 -17.42 -8.14 -7.87
N ASP A 430 -17.93 -8.96 -8.79
CA ASP A 430 -17.11 -9.60 -9.83
C ASP A 430 -16.53 -8.59 -10.85
N LYS A 431 -17.11 -7.39 -10.96
CA LYS A 431 -16.65 -6.29 -11.83
C LYS A 431 -15.85 -5.22 -11.08
N MET A 432 -15.70 -5.36 -9.77
CA MET A 432 -15.17 -4.29 -8.90
C MET A 432 -13.66 -4.33 -8.72
N GLU A 433 -12.98 -5.38 -9.17
CA GLU A 433 -11.54 -5.50 -8.97
C GLU A 433 -10.78 -4.37 -9.69
N ASN A 434 -10.14 -3.50 -8.92
CA ASN A 434 -9.51 -2.26 -9.36
C ASN A 434 -10.49 -1.27 -10.04
N ALA A 435 -11.77 -1.31 -9.69
CA ALA A 435 -12.79 -0.41 -10.22
C ALA A 435 -13.24 0.63 -9.17
N PRO A 436 -13.66 1.83 -9.61
CA PRO A 436 -14.22 2.84 -8.74
C PRO A 436 -15.63 2.48 -8.30
N VAL A 437 -15.84 2.49 -6.98
CA VAL A 437 -17.08 2.09 -6.31
C VAL A 437 -17.49 3.10 -5.25
N VAL A 438 -18.76 3.06 -4.89
CA VAL A 438 -19.29 3.73 -3.70
C VAL A 438 -19.84 2.68 -2.76
N VAL A 439 -19.44 2.78 -1.49
CA VAL A 439 -19.83 1.88 -0.42
C VAL A 439 -20.69 2.64 0.58
N TRP A 440 -21.89 2.11 0.86
CA TRP A 440 -22.71 2.54 1.99
C TRP A 440 -22.61 1.48 3.07
N GLY A 441 -22.40 1.92 4.31
CA GLY A 441 -22.31 0.98 5.41
C GLY A 441 -22.22 1.65 6.76
N LYS A 442 -21.79 0.86 7.74
CA LYS A 442 -21.53 1.32 9.11
C LYS A 442 -20.07 1.19 9.44
N LEU A 443 -19.51 2.24 10.02
CA LEU A 443 -18.18 2.22 10.61
C LEU A 443 -18.20 1.31 11.84
N VAL A 444 -17.21 0.41 11.94
CA VAL A 444 -16.97 -0.40 13.12
C VAL A 444 -15.57 -0.11 13.62
N LYS A 445 -15.49 0.35 14.87
CA LYS A 445 -14.23 0.55 15.58
C LYS A 445 -13.99 -0.61 16.54
N ASN A 446 -12.81 -1.20 16.47
CA ASN A 446 -12.38 -2.25 17.39
C ASN A 446 -11.56 -1.64 18.54
N ASP A 447 -11.42 -2.38 19.65
CA ASP A 447 -10.66 -1.95 20.84
C ASP A 447 -9.15 -1.74 20.57
N ASP A 448 -8.63 -2.26 19.47
CA ASP A 448 -7.24 -2.11 19.01
C ASP A 448 -7.03 -0.89 18.09
N GLU A 449 -7.96 0.06 18.12
CA GLU A 449 -8.02 1.26 17.27
C GLU A 449 -8.17 0.97 15.76
N SER A 450 -8.32 -0.30 15.36
CA SER A 450 -8.57 -0.65 13.98
C SER A 450 -10.02 -0.34 13.56
N MET A 451 -10.16 0.16 12.33
CA MET A 451 -11.44 0.58 11.76
C MET A 451 -11.77 -0.24 10.52
N LYS A 452 -13.05 -0.51 10.31
CA LYS A 452 -13.56 -1.15 9.09
C LYS A 452 -14.97 -0.68 8.76
N ILE A 453 -15.38 -0.85 7.52
CA ILE A 453 -16.77 -0.61 7.10
C ILE A 453 -17.48 -1.95 6.93
N LEU A 454 -18.63 -2.10 7.59
CA LEU A 454 -19.59 -3.15 7.26
C LEU A 454 -20.52 -2.63 6.18
N ALA A 455 -20.35 -3.11 4.95
CA ALA A 455 -21.11 -2.64 3.81
C ALA A 455 -22.56 -3.13 3.87
N ASP A 456 -23.51 -2.20 3.74
CA ASP A 456 -24.93 -2.46 3.50
C ASP A 456 -25.25 -2.49 2.00
N ARG A 457 -24.48 -1.71 1.20
CA ARG A 457 -24.61 -1.60 -0.26
C ARG A 457 -23.28 -1.22 -0.89
N ILE A 458 -23.08 -1.70 -2.11
CA ILE A 458 -21.96 -1.31 -2.96
C ILE A 458 -22.44 -1.16 -4.40
N LEU A 459 -22.01 -0.09 -5.09
CA LEU A 459 -22.31 0.14 -6.51
C LEU A 459 -21.07 0.66 -7.23
N PRO A 460 -20.89 0.35 -8.54
CA PRO A 460 -19.95 1.09 -9.38
C PRO A 460 -20.24 2.59 -9.31
N ILE A 461 -19.21 3.43 -9.34
CA ILE A 461 -19.38 4.86 -9.06
C ILE A 461 -20.41 5.53 -9.98
N ASP A 462 -20.38 5.28 -11.29
CA ASP A 462 -21.34 5.89 -12.23
C ASP A 462 -22.79 5.41 -11.97
N GLU A 463 -22.97 4.16 -11.56
CA GLU A 463 -24.30 3.65 -11.14
C GLU A 463 -24.74 4.26 -9.81
N ALA A 464 -23.80 4.50 -8.89
CA ALA A 464 -24.05 5.21 -7.65
C ALA A 464 -24.52 6.65 -7.89
N LEU A 465 -23.91 7.38 -8.83
CA LEU A 465 -24.32 8.75 -9.19
C LEU A 465 -25.76 8.77 -9.68
N GLN A 466 -26.11 7.87 -10.60
CA GLN A 466 -27.48 7.73 -11.11
C GLN A 466 -28.46 7.34 -10.00
N TRP A 467 -28.07 6.43 -9.13
CA TRP A 467 -28.92 5.99 -8.04
C TRP A 467 -29.16 7.10 -7.01
N CYS A 468 -28.15 7.93 -6.73
CA CYS A 468 -28.23 8.99 -5.72
C CYS A 468 -28.96 10.24 -6.19
N THR A 469 -28.94 10.50 -7.50
CA THR A 469 -29.46 11.75 -8.04
C THR A 469 -30.99 11.70 -8.18
N GLU A 470 -31.65 12.69 -7.58
CA GLU A 470 -33.06 12.97 -7.80
C GLU A 470 -33.25 13.87 -9.03
N CYS A 471 -32.45 14.93 -9.14
CA CYS A 471 -32.52 15.88 -10.25
C CYS A 471 -31.18 16.61 -10.41
N ILE A 472 -30.84 16.98 -11.64
CA ILE A 472 -29.67 17.81 -11.95
C ILE A 472 -30.16 19.23 -12.25
N SER A 473 -29.58 20.22 -11.59
CA SER A 473 -29.87 21.63 -11.82
C SER A 473 -28.70 22.29 -12.54
N ILE A 474 -28.91 22.75 -13.76
CA ILE A 474 -27.90 23.45 -14.57
C ILE A 474 -28.16 24.95 -14.47
N HIS A 475 -27.20 25.69 -13.96
CA HIS A 475 -27.32 27.11 -13.65
C HIS A 475 -26.77 27.94 -14.81
N LEU A 476 -27.61 28.82 -15.34
CA LEU A 476 -27.31 29.62 -16.52
C LEU A 476 -27.59 31.10 -16.20
N PRO A 477 -26.55 31.95 -16.12
CA PRO A 477 -26.74 33.39 -16.03
C PRO A 477 -27.38 33.91 -17.32
N ILE A 478 -28.52 34.59 -17.22
CA ILE A 478 -29.30 35.07 -18.39
C ILE A 478 -28.43 35.96 -19.30
N ALA A 479 -27.50 36.72 -18.73
CA ALA A 479 -26.58 37.58 -19.46
C ALA A 479 -25.59 36.83 -20.39
N HIS A 480 -25.41 35.52 -20.19
CA HIS A 480 -24.48 34.68 -20.94
C HIS A 480 -25.18 33.64 -21.82
N ILE A 481 -26.50 33.70 -21.93
CA ILE A 481 -27.26 32.78 -22.78
C ILE A 481 -27.24 33.29 -24.22
N ASP A 482 -26.66 32.49 -25.11
CA ASP A 482 -26.77 32.65 -26.56
C ASP A 482 -27.15 31.31 -27.24
N ASP A 483 -27.50 31.39 -28.53
CA ASP A 483 -27.92 30.22 -29.31
C ASP A 483 -26.82 29.15 -29.42
N SER A 484 -25.55 29.55 -29.39
CA SER A 484 -24.40 28.63 -29.46
C SER A 484 -24.28 27.82 -28.18
N LEU A 485 -24.38 28.47 -27.01
CA LEU A 485 -24.36 27.84 -25.70
C LEU A 485 -25.50 26.83 -25.55
N LEU A 486 -26.72 27.23 -25.95
CA LEU A 486 -27.88 26.35 -25.88
C LEU A 486 -27.76 25.15 -26.83
N ALA A 487 -27.17 25.33 -28.02
CA ALA A 487 -26.89 24.23 -28.94
C ALA A 487 -25.85 23.25 -28.38
N GLN A 488 -24.76 23.76 -27.79
CA GLN A 488 -23.73 22.94 -27.14
C GLN A 488 -24.30 22.18 -25.94
N LEU A 489 -25.06 22.86 -25.07
CA LEU A 489 -25.74 22.22 -23.94
C LEU A 489 -26.69 21.13 -24.41
N LYS A 490 -27.50 21.40 -25.44
CA LYS A 490 -28.40 20.41 -26.03
C LYS A 490 -27.65 19.18 -26.56
N ASN A 491 -26.49 19.37 -27.18
CA ASN A 491 -25.66 18.26 -27.65
C ASN A 491 -25.13 17.42 -26.49
N ILE A 492 -24.67 18.04 -25.40
CA ILE A 492 -24.24 17.33 -24.19
C ILE A 492 -25.41 16.53 -23.59
N LEU A 493 -26.58 17.15 -23.42
CA LEU A 493 -27.76 16.45 -22.88
C LEU A 493 -28.19 15.25 -23.75
N ASN A 494 -28.07 15.37 -25.08
CA ASN A 494 -28.36 14.26 -26.00
C ASN A 494 -27.29 13.17 -25.96
N LEU A 495 -26.02 13.52 -25.76
CA LEU A 495 -24.92 12.55 -25.64
C LEU A 495 -25.09 11.65 -24.41
N TYR A 496 -25.57 12.23 -23.31
CA TYR A 496 -25.71 11.54 -22.02
C TYR A 496 -27.16 11.18 -21.68
N GLN A 497 -27.99 10.78 -22.66
CA GLN A 497 -29.39 10.44 -22.41
C GLN A 497 -29.58 9.39 -21.31
N GLY A 498 -30.59 9.60 -20.46
CA GLY A 498 -30.91 8.70 -19.36
C GLY A 498 -32.24 9.00 -18.69
N THR A 499 -32.33 8.70 -17.39
CA THR A 499 -33.59 8.73 -16.65
C THR A 499 -33.67 9.83 -15.59
N VAL A 500 -32.58 10.54 -15.35
CA VAL A 500 -32.52 11.57 -14.31
C VAL A 500 -33.04 12.91 -14.85
N PRO A 501 -34.06 13.50 -14.22
CA PRO A 501 -34.59 14.80 -14.60
C PRO A 501 -33.53 15.91 -14.54
N VAL A 502 -33.54 16.78 -15.55
CA VAL A 502 -32.74 18.01 -15.59
C VAL A 502 -33.65 19.22 -15.40
N ARG A 503 -33.19 20.23 -14.68
CA ARG A 503 -33.82 21.55 -14.59
C ARG A 503 -32.79 22.62 -14.96
N LEU A 504 -33.24 23.63 -15.68
CA LEU A 504 -32.45 24.83 -15.93
C LEU A 504 -32.79 25.86 -14.86
N CYS A 505 -31.78 26.39 -14.18
CA CYS A 505 -31.89 27.49 -13.24
C CYS A 505 -31.37 28.75 -13.94
N LEU A 506 -32.28 29.58 -14.43
CA LEU A 506 -31.94 30.84 -15.07
C LEU A 506 -31.69 31.88 -13.98
N ILE A 507 -30.48 32.43 -13.94
CA ILE A 507 -30.07 33.43 -12.95
C ILE A 507 -30.16 34.81 -13.60
N ALA A 508 -31.12 35.61 -13.14
CA ALA A 508 -31.30 36.98 -13.59
C ALA A 508 -30.18 37.92 -13.04
N PRO A 509 -29.95 39.10 -13.65
CA PRO A 509 -28.92 40.03 -13.18
C PRO A 509 -29.07 40.51 -11.73
N ASN A 510 -30.29 40.46 -11.19
CA ASN A 510 -30.60 40.75 -9.79
C ASN A 510 -30.46 39.52 -8.86
N ASN A 511 -29.92 38.42 -9.36
CA ASN A 511 -29.72 37.13 -8.68
C ASN A 511 -31.01 36.33 -8.39
N ASP A 512 -32.14 36.72 -8.98
CA ASP A 512 -33.37 35.90 -8.93
C ASP A 512 -33.17 34.61 -9.73
N LYS A 513 -33.67 33.49 -9.18
CA LYS A 513 -33.54 32.15 -9.77
C LYS A 513 -34.88 31.67 -10.31
N ILE A 514 -34.93 31.40 -11.61
CA ILE A 514 -36.11 30.84 -12.29
C ILE A 514 -35.79 29.40 -12.70
N PHE A 515 -36.58 28.45 -12.19
CA PHE A 515 -36.40 27.02 -12.49
C PHE A 515 -37.33 26.58 -13.62
N VAL A 516 -36.75 26.03 -14.69
CA VAL A 516 -37.45 25.52 -15.87
C VAL A 516 -37.21 24.02 -15.99
N ALA A 517 -38.28 23.24 -15.98
CA ALA A 517 -38.19 21.80 -16.25
C ALA A 517 -37.98 21.56 -17.74
N VAL A 518 -37.05 20.67 -18.10
CA VAL A 518 -36.87 20.24 -19.50
C VAL A 518 -37.77 19.06 -19.83
N ALA A 519 -38.03 18.83 -21.12
CA ALA A 519 -38.75 17.65 -21.58
C ALA A 519 -37.99 16.36 -21.22
N SER A 520 -38.70 15.25 -21.04
CA SER A 520 -38.11 13.95 -20.69
C SER A 520 -37.08 13.43 -21.68
N SER A 521 -37.12 13.90 -22.94
CA SER A 521 -36.09 13.62 -23.95
C SER A 521 -34.71 14.17 -23.63
N PHE A 522 -34.62 15.12 -22.69
CA PHE A 522 -33.38 15.74 -22.21
C PHE A 522 -32.99 15.27 -20.80
N TYR A 523 -33.61 14.19 -20.32
CA TYR A 523 -33.15 13.54 -19.09
C TYR A 523 -31.83 12.84 -19.37
N VAL A 524 -30.98 12.78 -18.34
CA VAL A 524 -29.60 12.32 -18.51
C VAL A 524 -29.26 11.14 -17.61
N LYS A 525 -28.18 10.46 -17.95
CA LYS A 525 -27.50 9.49 -17.10
C LYS A 525 -26.29 10.20 -16.48
N PRO A 526 -26.33 10.58 -15.18
CA PRO A 526 -25.19 11.22 -14.56
C PRO A 526 -24.04 10.22 -14.45
N VAL A 527 -22.95 10.56 -15.13
CA VAL A 527 -21.65 9.88 -15.07
C VAL A 527 -20.59 10.95 -14.85
N HIS A 528 -19.41 10.60 -14.36
CA HIS A 528 -18.37 11.61 -14.09
C HIS A 528 -18.05 12.50 -15.31
N VAL A 529 -17.93 11.91 -16.50
CA VAL A 529 -17.64 12.64 -17.76
C VAL A 529 -18.74 13.65 -18.13
N PHE A 530 -20.00 13.38 -17.76
CA PHE A 530 -21.09 14.35 -17.97
C PHE A 530 -20.86 15.63 -17.17
N PHE A 531 -20.39 15.51 -15.91
CA PHE A 531 -20.07 16.68 -15.10
C PHE A 531 -18.88 17.43 -15.67
N GLU A 532 -17.83 16.73 -16.10
CA GLU A 532 -16.66 17.36 -16.74
C GLU A 532 -17.05 18.17 -17.99
N ASP A 533 -17.91 17.63 -18.87
CA ASP A 533 -18.32 18.31 -20.09
C ASP A 533 -19.19 19.55 -19.81
N ILE A 534 -20.08 19.48 -18.81
CA ILE A 534 -20.88 20.64 -18.40
C ILE A 534 -20.01 21.70 -17.71
N GLU A 535 -19.06 21.29 -16.86
CA GLU A 535 -18.15 22.21 -16.17
C GLU A 535 -17.16 22.88 -17.13
N LYS A 536 -16.72 22.19 -18.19
CA LYS A 536 -15.96 22.83 -19.28
C LYS A 536 -16.78 23.89 -20.01
N LEU A 537 -18.09 23.69 -20.13
CA LEU A 537 -18.98 24.62 -20.82
C LEU A 537 -19.38 25.83 -19.95
N LEU A 538 -19.66 25.60 -18.67
CA LEU A 538 -20.31 26.58 -17.79
C LEU A 538 -19.48 26.97 -16.55
N GLY A 539 -18.38 26.28 -16.27
CA GLY A 539 -17.63 26.37 -15.01
C GLY A 539 -18.17 25.43 -13.91
N GLU A 540 -17.41 25.31 -12.82
CA GLU A 540 -17.73 24.41 -11.68
C GLU A 540 -19.09 24.70 -11.02
N ASP A 541 -19.48 25.97 -10.98
CA ASP A 541 -20.75 26.47 -10.44
C ASP A 541 -21.91 26.40 -11.46
N GLY A 542 -21.70 25.78 -12.62
CA GLY A 542 -22.72 25.62 -13.65
C GLY A 542 -23.65 24.42 -13.44
N VAL A 543 -23.29 23.46 -12.57
CA VAL A 543 -24.05 22.21 -12.39
C VAL A 543 -24.13 21.77 -10.94
N PHE A 544 -25.36 21.55 -10.47
CA PHE A 544 -25.68 21.12 -9.12
C PHE A 544 -26.49 19.82 -9.14
N VAL A 545 -26.29 19.01 -8.10
CA VAL A 545 -26.95 17.73 -7.92
C VAL A 545 -27.91 17.82 -6.74
N ILE A 546 -29.17 17.49 -6.98
CA ILE A 546 -30.19 17.30 -5.95
C ILE A 546 -30.19 15.81 -5.60
N LEU A 547 -29.82 15.47 -4.37
CA LEU A 547 -29.72 14.09 -3.88
C LEU A 547 -31.07 13.62 -3.31
N LYS A 548 -31.39 12.33 -3.44
CA LYS A 548 -32.59 11.76 -2.84
C LYS A 548 -32.52 11.82 -1.30
N GLU A 549 -33.58 12.27 -0.65
CA GLU A 549 -33.66 12.55 0.81
C GLU A 549 -33.22 11.39 1.73
N ASN A 550 -33.32 10.14 1.30
CA ASN A 550 -33.03 8.96 2.13
C ASN A 550 -31.56 8.50 2.12
N LEU A 551 -30.65 9.27 1.54
CA LEU A 551 -29.27 8.83 1.26
C LEU A 551 -28.21 9.40 2.22
N VAL A 552 -28.50 10.50 2.92
CA VAL A 552 -27.52 11.29 3.70
C VAL A 552 -27.99 11.47 5.16
N LYS A 553 -28.68 10.47 5.74
CA LYS A 553 -29.09 10.52 7.16
C LYS A 553 -27.87 10.36 8.07
N ASN A 554 -27.15 11.47 8.28
CA ASN A 554 -26.52 11.93 9.53
C ASN A 554 -25.73 13.24 9.35
N LYS A 555 -26.08 14.11 8.40
CA LYS A 555 -25.59 15.50 8.39
C LYS A 555 -26.78 16.42 8.72
N THR A 556 -26.90 16.79 10.00
CA THR A 556 -27.70 17.96 10.39
C THR A 556 -27.13 19.17 9.70
N PHE A 557 -27.74 19.59 8.60
CA PHE A 557 -27.47 20.89 7.99
C PHE A 557 -28.26 21.94 8.77
N ASN A 558 -27.55 22.76 9.53
CA ASN A 558 -28.04 24.08 9.86
C ASN A 558 -28.15 24.84 8.53
N ASN A 559 -29.37 25.16 8.13
CA ASN A 559 -29.62 26.19 7.13
C ASN A 559 -29.10 27.52 7.68
N SER A 560 -28.07 28.06 7.05
CA SER A 560 -27.74 29.49 7.07
C SER A 560 -27.33 29.90 5.67
#